data_AF-A0A352STW3-F1
#
_entry.id   AF-A0A352STW3-F1
#
_cell.length_a   1.000
_cell.length_b   1.000
_cell.length_c   1.000
_cell.angle_alpha   90.00
_cell.angle_beta   90.00
_cell.angle_gamma   90.00
#
_symmetry.space_group_name_H-M   'P 1'
#
loop_
_entity.id
_entity.type
_entity.pdbx_description
1 polymer ?
#
loop_
_entity_poly.entity_id
_entity_poly.type
_entity_poly.pdbx_seq_one_letter_code
_entity_poly.pdbx_strand_id
1 'polypeptide(L)'
;NLAQAVLLMAWEWRMAALAATDDNGLARQDADRDTTSTSRRDPAREPRRDAPASIQERDRFHQRLEAELDAGGFFISPEMAPAVKRNLRALFARAAPSSQEISTLHGVIQALTKTRNRNKSG
;
A
#
# COMPACT_ATOMS: atom_id res chain seq x y z
N ASN A 1 -16.31 -20.29 20.37
CA ASN A 1 -16.48 -21.17 19.19
C ASN A 1 -16.10 -20.37 17.94
N LEU A 2 -15.35 -20.94 17.00
CA LEU A 2 -14.93 -20.32 15.73
C LEU A 2 -16.09 -19.63 14.99
N ALA A 3 -17.30 -20.20 15.05
CA ALA A 3 -18.50 -19.64 14.44
C ALA A 3 -18.84 -18.22 14.94
N GLN A 4 -18.63 -17.92 16.24
CA GLN A 4 -18.91 -16.60 16.80
C GLN A 4 -17.87 -15.56 16.36
N ALA A 5 -16.60 -15.96 16.22
CA ALA A 5 -15.55 -15.06 15.73
C ALA A 5 -15.80 -14.67 14.25
N VAL A 6 -16.22 -15.63 13.43
CA VAL A 6 -16.60 -15.37 12.03
C VAL A 6 -17.83 -14.45 11.95
N LEU A 7 -18.85 -14.68 12.79
CA LEU A 7 -20.05 -13.83 12.83
C LEU A 7 -19.71 -12.38 13.17
N LEU A 8 -18.88 -12.15 14.20
CA LEU A 8 -18.44 -10.82 14.59
C LEU A 8 -17.64 -10.13 13.47
N MET A 9 -16.71 -10.85 12.82
CA MET A 9 -15.93 -10.31 11.70
C MET A 9 -16.82 -9.94 10.49
N ALA A 10 -17.84 -10.76 10.19
CA ALA A 10 -18.80 -10.47 9.12
C ALA A 10 -19.69 -9.27 9.45
N TRP A 11 -20.08 -9.12 10.72
CA TRP A 11 -20.88 -7.98 11.18
C TRP A 11 -20.11 -6.66 11.09
N GLU A 12 -18.86 -6.64 11.56
CA GLU A 12 -17.97 -5.48 11.46
C GLU A 12 -17.78 -5.05 9.99
N TRP A 13 -17.57 -6.01 9.09
CA TRP A 13 -17.43 -5.73 7.67
C TRP A 13 -18.71 -5.14 7.05
N ARG A 14 -19.89 -5.66 7.44
CA ARG A 14 -21.19 -5.13 7.01
C ARG A 14 -21.43 -3.71 7.52
N MET A 15 -21.12 -3.44 8.78
CA MET A 15 -21.26 -2.11 9.38
C MET A 15 -20.33 -1.09 8.72
N ALA A 16 -19.08 -1.47 8.45
CA ALA A 16 -18.13 -0.62 7.71
C ALA A 16 -18.60 -0.32 6.28
N ALA A 17 -19.21 -1.30 5.60
CA ALA A 17 -19.77 -1.09 4.26
C ALA A 17 -20.97 -0.12 4.27
N LEU A 18 -21.84 -0.20 5.28
CA LEU A 18 -22.98 0.72 5.44
C LEU A 18 -22.52 2.13 5.82
N ALA A 19 -21.50 2.27 6.68
CA ALA A 19 -20.91 3.56 7.00
C ALA A 19 -20.28 4.24 5.77
N ALA A 20 -19.65 3.46 4.89
CA ALA A 20 -19.12 3.96 3.62
C ALA A 20 -20.21 4.41 2.63
N THR A 21 -21.44 3.91 2.76
CA THR A 21 -22.59 4.38 1.96
C THR A 21 -23.27 5.61 2.55
N ASP A 22 -23.29 5.77 3.88
CA ASP A 22 -23.90 6.92 4.55
C ASP A 22 -23.10 8.22 4.35
N ASP A 23 -21.77 8.12 4.21
CA ASP A 23 -20.89 9.23 3.81
C ASP A 23 -21.20 9.74 2.38
N ASN A 24 -22.03 9.00 1.61
CA ASN A 24 -22.39 9.27 0.22
C ASN A 24 -23.83 9.83 0.02
N GLY A 25 -24.44 10.44 1.04
CA GLY A 25 -25.48 11.45 0.83
C GLY A 25 -26.92 11.02 1.13
N LEU A 26 -27.29 11.09 2.41
CA LEU A 26 -28.68 11.29 2.84
C LEU A 26 -28.75 12.38 3.93
N ALA A 27 -28.44 13.62 3.55
CA ALA A 27 -28.86 14.79 4.32
C ALA A 27 -29.15 15.96 3.37
N ARG A 28 -30.41 16.41 3.39
CA ARG A 28 -31.02 17.56 2.69
C ARG A 28 -31.64 17.29 1.32
N GLN A 29 -32.74 16.55 1.44
CA GLN A 29 -33.95 16.45 0.62
C GLN A 29 -34.68 17.71 0.15
N ASP A 30 -34.43 18.90 0.72
CA ASP A 30 -35.48 19.93 0.70
C ASP A 30 -34.92 21.30 0.30
N ALA A 31 -35.52 21.85 -0.77
CA ALA A 31 -35.50 23.23 -1.25
C ALA A 31 -34.45 23.66 -2.31
N ASP A 32 -34.97 23.72 -3.54
CA ASP A 32 -34.87 24.83 -4.50
C ASP A 32 -33.61 24.98 -5.40
N ARG A 33 -33.92 24.83 -6.71
CA ARG A 33 -33.43 25.57 -7.88
C ARG A 33 -32.06 25.32 -8.52
N ASP A 34 -32.19 25.39 -9.85
CA ASP A 34 -31.25 25.72 -10.91
C ASP A 34 -30.21 24.70 -11.39
N THR A 35 -30.61 24.11 -12.52
CA THR A 35 -29.84 23.72 -13.69
C THR A 35 -28.51 24.47 -13.84
N THR A 36 -27.40 23.82 -13.53
CA THR A 36 -26.15 23.97 -14.30
C THR A 36 -25.41 22.63 -14.26
N SER A 37 -25.23 22.07 -15.46
CA SER A 37 -24.51 20.84 -15.73
C SER A 37 -23.03 21.02 -15.40
N THR A 38 -22.67 20.81 -14.13
CA THR A 38 -21.28 20.60 -13.72
C THR A 38 -21.10 19.11 -13.52
N SER A 39 -20.24 18.54 -14.36
CA SER A 39 -19.69 17.19 -14.27
C SER A 39 -19.54 16.78 -12.80
N ARG A 40 -20.49 15.97 -12.31
CA ARG A 40 -20.44 15.29 -11.03
C ARG A 40 -19.31 14.26 -11.14
N ARG A 41 -18.09 14.75 -10.90
CA ARG A 41 -16.90 13.92 -10.78
C ARG A 41 -17.08 13.19 -9.45
N ASP A 42 -17.59 11.96 -9.51
CA ASP A 42 -17.77 11.09 -8.33
C ASP A 42 -16.44 10.98 -7.58
N PRO A 43 -16.30 11.54 -6.36
CA PRO A 43 -15.06 11.46 -5.58
C PRO A 43 -14.77 10.04 -5.07
N ALA A 44 -15.72 9.10 -5.24
CA ALA A 44 -15.63 7.73 -4.77
C ALA A 44 -14.77 6.79 -5.66
N ARG A 45 -14.31 7.25 -6.82
CA ARG A 45 -13.59 6.39 -7.79
C ARG A 45 -12.08 6.63 -7.88
N GLU A 46 -11.57 7.67 -7.24
CA GLU A 46 -10.12 7.82 -7.12
C GLU A 46 -9.64 6.88 -6.01
N PRO A 47 -8.76 5.88 -6.30
CA PRO A 47 -8.12 5.14 -5.23
C PRO A 47 -7.44 6.17 -4.33
N ARG A 48 -7.85 6.25 -3.06
CA ARG A 48 -7.23 7.15 -2.08
C ARG A 48 -5.73 6.97 -2.23
N ARG A 49 -5.00 8.05 -2.49
CA ARG A 49 -3.52 8.00 -2.67
C ARG A 49 -2.82 7.35 -1.47
N ASP A 50 -3.50 7.35 -0.32
CA ASP A 50 -3.07 6.79 0.95
C ASP A 50 -3.55 5.34 1.18
N ALA A 51 -4.25 4.74 0.22
CA ALA A 51 -4.65 3.35 0.31
C ALA A 51 -3.40 2.44 0.32
N PRO A 52 -3.35 1.43 1.19
CA PRO A 52 -2.24 0.48 1.19
C PRO A 52 -2.04 -0.14 -0.18
N ALA A 53 -0.79 -0.26 -0.59
CA ALA A 53 -0.44 -0.86 -1.86
C ALA A 53 -0.92 -2.31 -1.95
N SER A 54 -1.19 -2.76 -3.17
CA SER A 54 -1.56 -4.15 -3.42
C SER A 54 -0.46 -5.12 -2.96
N ILE A 55 -0.85 -6.35 -2.65
CA ILE A 55 0.09 -7.42 -2.26
C ILE A 55 1.14 -7.62 -3.36
N GLN A 56 0.73 -7.55 -4.63
CA GLN A 56 1.63 -7.73 -5.78
C GLN A 56 2.67 -6.60 -5.88
N GLU A 57 2.28 -5.35 -5.68
CA GLU A 57 3.22 -4.21 -5.68
C GLU A 57 4.24 -4.33 -4.54
N ARG A 58 3.77 -4.70 -3.34
CA ARG A 58 4.63 -4.94 -2.18
C ARG A 58 5.62 -6.08 -2.41
N ASP A 59 5.18 -7.15 -3.05
CA ASP A 59 6.07 -8.28 -3.32
C ASP A 59 7.14 -7.94 -4.37
N ARG A 60 6.77 -7.23 -5.44
CA ARG A 60 7.75 -6.69 -6.43
C ARG A 60 8.77 -5.78 -5.77
N PHE A 61 8.32 -4.92 -4.86
CA PHE A 61 9.22 -4.07 -4.08
C PHE A 61 10.20 -4.89 -3.24
N HIS A 62 9.72 -5.87 -2.49
CA HIS A 62 10.58 -6.74 -1.68
C HIS A 62 11.62 -7.49 -2.53
N GLN A 63 11.21 -8.04 -3.68
CA GLN A 63 12.13 -8.74 -4.59
C GLN A 63 13.25 -7.82 -5.05
N ARG A 64 12.92 -6.59 -5.46
CA ARG A 64 13.90 -5.59 -5.90
C ARG A 64 14.83 -5.19 -4.75
N LEU A 65 14.27 -4.88 -3.58
CA LEU A 65 15.04 -4.50 -2.40
C LEU A 65 16.03 -5.60 -2.00
N GLU A 66 15.57 -6.85 -1.94
CA GLU A 66 16.41 -7.99 -1.58
C GLU A 66 17.54 -8.21 -2.58
N ALA A 67 17.26 -8.14 -3.88
CA ALA A 67 18.29 -8.28 -4.90
C ALA A 67 19.37 -7.18 -4.81
N GLU A 68 18.95 -5.94 -4.54
CA GLU A 68 19.88 -4.80 -4.44
C GLU A 68 20.71 -4.82 -3.16
N LEU A 69 20.13 -5.26 -2.05
CA LEU A 69 20.83 -5.49 -0.78
C LEU A 69 21.85 -6.64 -0.90
N ASP A 70 21.48 -7.72 -1.60
CA ASP A 70 22.35 -8.87 -1.85
C ASP A 70 23.55 -8.46 -2.72
N ALA A 71 23.28 -7.79 -3.85
CA ALA A 71 24.33 -7.20 -4.69
C ALA A 71 25.19 -6.15 -3.97
N GLY A 72 24.68 -5.56 -2.89
CA GLY A 72 25.38 -4.59 -2.05
C GLY A 72 26.18 -5.20 -0.92
N GLY A 73 26.13 -6.51 -0.71
CA GLY A 73 26.82 -7.19 0.38
C GLY A 73 26.19 -6.96 1.76
N PHE A 74 24.92 -6.53 1.83
CA PHE A 74 24.23 -6.33 3.10
C PHE A 74 24.04 -7.65 3.87
N PHE A 75 23.82 -8.75 3.15
CA PHE A 75 23.69 -10.09 3.73
C PHE A 75 25.07 -10.74 3.86
N ILE A 76 25.81 -10.39 4.91
CA ILE A 76 27.18 -10.88 5.13
C ILE A 76 27.21 -12.40 5.36
N SER A 77 26.29 -12.90 6.20
CA SER A 77 26.18 -14.33 6.50
C SER A 77 25.05 -14.95 5.65
N PRO A 78 25.35 -15.96 4.81
CA PRO A 78 24.34 -16.63 4.00
C PRO A 78 23.34 -17.43 4.84
N GLU A 79 23.75 -17.89 6.03
CA GLU A 79 22.86 -18.65 6.93
C GLU A 79 21.82 -17.75 7.60
N MET A 80 22.16 -16.48 7.88
CA MET A 80 21.25 -15.52 8.50
C MET A 80 20.42 -14.74 7.48
N ALA A 81 20.83 -14.72 6.21
CA ALA A 81 20.14 -13.96 5.15
C ALA A 81 18.62 -14.24 5.08
N PRO A 82 18.12 -15.50 5.17
CA PRO A 82 16.68 -15.78 5.15
C PRO A 82 15.93 -15.13 6.32
N ALA A 83 16.52 -15.14 7.52
CA ALA A 83 15.92 -14.55 8.71
C ALA A 83 15.82 -13.03 8.58
N VAL A 84 16.87 -12.38 8.07
CA VAL A 84 16.89 -10.92 7.84
C VAL A 84 15.89 -10.52 6.76
N LYS A 85 15.82 -11.26 5.64
CA LYS A 85 14.80 -11.04 4.58
C LYS A 85 13.37 -11.14 5.11
N ARG A 86 13.09 -12.14 5.96
CA ARG A 86 11.78 -12.28 6.62
C ARG A 86 11.47 -11.11 7.55
N ASN A 87 12.45 -10.62 8.30
CA ASN A 87 12.28 -9.44 9.16
C ASN A 87 11.96 -8.19 8.34
N LEU A 88 12.69 -7.95 7.24
CA LEU A 88 12.41 -6.84 6.32
C LEU A 88 10.98 -6.91 5.75
N ARG A 89 10.54 -8.09 5.27
CA ARG A 89 9.14 -8.26 4.82
C ARG A 89 8.14 -7.97 5.95
N ALA A 90 8.42 -8.41 7.17
CA ALA A 90 7.54 -8.15 8.32
C ALA A 90 7.50 -6.66 8.69
N LEU A 91 8.62 -5.93 8.57
CA LEU A 91 8.71 -4.49 8.78
C LEU A 91 7.78 -3.74 7.83
N PHE A 92 7.92 -3.97 6.52
CA PHE A 92 7.08 -3.34 5.51
C PHE A 92 5.63 -3.82 5.55
N ALA A 93 5.37 -5.05 6.03
CA ALA A 93 4.01 -5.51 6.25
C ALA A 93 3.28 -4.76 7.37
N ARG A 94 3.99 -4.43 8.45
CA ARG A 94 3.43 -3.60 9.53
C ARG A 94 3.27 -2.14 9.13
N ALA A 95 4.20 -1.61 8.34
CA ALA A 95 4.14 -0.23 7.85
C ALA A 95 2.97 0.02 6.88
N ALA A 96 2.51 -1.03 6.18
CA ALA A 96 1.40 -0.98 5.22
C ALA A 96 1.50 0.19 4.22
N PRO A 97 2.65 0.36 3.51
CA PRO A 97 2.88 1.52 2.67
C PRO A 97 1.89 1.62 1.52
N SER A 98 1.55 2.84 1.13
CA SER A 98 0.70 3.12 -0.02
C SER A 98 1.44 2.87 -1.34
N SER A 99 0.71 2.76 -2.46
CA SER A 99 1.35 2.58 -3.79
C SER A 99 2.27 3.75 -4.15
N GLN A 100 1.95 4.96 -3.70
CA GLN A 100 2.79 6.15 -3.90
C GLN A 100 4.10 6.06 -3.11
N GLU A 101 4.04 5.60 -1.86
CA GLU A 101 5.23 5.39 -1.02
C GLU A 101 6.12 4.28 -1.60
N ILE A 102 5.53 3.18 -2.08
CA ILE A 102 6.29 2.12 -2.76
C ILE A 102 7.03 2.65 -4.00
N SER A 103 6.35 3.45 -4.82
CA SER A 103 6.99 4.09 -5.99
C SER A 103 8.17 4.97 -5.59
N THR A 104 8.00 5.74 -4.51
CA THR A 104 9.06 6.60 -3.95
C THR A 104 10.23 5.77 -3.46
N LEU A 105 9.98 4.69 -2.72
CA LEU A 105 11.01 3.76 -2.24
C LEU A 105 11.77 3.08 -3.39
N HIS A 106 11.08 2.71 -4.48
CA HIS A 106 11.74 2.22 -5.69
C HIS A 106 12.70 3.26 -6.30
N GLY A 107 12.30 4.53 -6.35
CA GLY A 107 13.16 5.63 -6.81
C GLY A 107 14.41 5.80 -5.94
N VAL A 108 14.26 5.71 -4.61
CA VAL A 108 15.40 5.74 -3.67
C VAL A 108 16.37 4.59 -3.94
N ILE A 109 15.87 3.36 -4.08
CA ILE A 109 16.70 2.19 -4.42
C ILE A 109 17.45 2.43 -5.74
N GLN A 110 16.76 2.92 -6.77
CA GLN A 110 17.37 3.19 -8.07
C GLN A 110 18.50 4.21 -7.99
N ALA A 111 18.32 5.30 -7.23
CA ALA A 111 19.33 6.33 -7.05
C ALA A 111 20.59 5.81 -6.35
N LEU A 112 20.42 4.99 -5.30
CA LEU A 112 21.51 4.35 -4.57
C LEU A 112 22.26 3.33 -5.45
N THR A 113 21.53 2.46 -6.16
CA THR A 113 22.13 1.47 -7.07
C THR A 113 22.88 2.13 -8.22
N LYS A 114 22.33 3.18 -8.83
CA LYS A 114 22.99 3.93 -9.92
C LYS A 114 24.34 4.49 -9.47
N THR A 115 24.41 5.02 -8.25
CA THR A 115 25.65 5.56 -7.69
C THR A 115 26.68 4.46 -7.43
N ARG A 116 26.25 3.32 -6.85
CA ARG A 116 27.13 2.16 -6.65
C ARG A 116 27.73 1.64 -7.96
N ASN A 117 26.91 1.53 -9.01
CA ASN A 117 27.37 1.01 -10.30
C ASN A 117 28.38 1.94 -11.00
N ARG A 118 28.21 3.27 -10.86
CA ARG A 118 29.21 4.24 -11.33
C ARG A 118 30.55 4.04 -10.64
N ASN A 119 30.56 3.87 -9.32
CA ASN A 119 31.78 3.67 -8.55
C ASN A 119 32.49 2.35 -8.85
N LYS A 120 31.78 1.33 -9.36
CA LYS A 120 32.39 0.05 -9.77
C LYS A 120 33.07 0.11 -11.14
N SER A 121 32.76 1.12 -11.96
CA SER A 121 33.20 1.21 -13.36
C SER A 121 34.32 2.24 -13.59
N GLY A 122 34.80 2.90 -12.55
CA GLY A 122 35.96 3.79 -12.57
C GLY A 122 37.06 3.22 -11.70
#